data_AF-D6TWA8-F1
#
_entry.id   AF-D6TWA8-F1
#
_cell.length_a   1.000
_cell.length_b   1.000
_cell.length_c   1.000
_cell.angle_alpha   90.00
_cell.angle_beta   90.00
_cell.angle_gamma   90.00
#
_symmetry.space_group_name_H-M   'P 1'
#
loop_
_entity.id
_entity.type
_entity.pdbx_description
1 polymer ?
#
loop_
_entity_poly.entity_id
_entity_poly.type
_entity_poly.pdbx_seq_one_letter_code
_entity_poly.pdbx_strand_id
1 'polypeptide(L)' 'MQKVQKTYTPEFKREAVRLAQTSGKPIAQVARELGISDTSIHQWRKELAEHGSQAFPGSGHQTDQEEEVR' A
#
# COMPACT_ATOMS: atom_id res chain seq x y z
N MET A 1 -7.45 -14.25 18.06
CA MET A 1 -7.98 -14.37 16.69
C MET A 1 -6.83 -14.12 15.75
N GLN A 2 -6.48 -15.07 14.87
CA GLN A 2 -5.40 -14.86 13.90
C GLN A 2 -5.83 -13.75 12.95
N LYS A 3 -5.21 -12.57 13.06
CA LYS A 3 -5.39 -11.48 12.10
C LYS A 3 -4.96 -12.03 10.74
N VAL A 4 -5.91 -12.27 9.85
CA VAL A 4 -5.62 -12.60 8.46
C VAL A 4 -5.01 -11.34 7.86
N GLN A 5 -3.69 -11.24 7.88
CA GLN A 5 -2.99 -10.18 7.17
C GLN A 5 -3.38 -10.31 5.69
N LYS A 6 -4.09 -9.31 5.18
CA LYS A 6 -4.31 -9.18 3.74
C LYS A 6 -2.95 -8.96 3.09
N THR A 7 -2.36 -10.04 2.59
CA THR A 7 -1.09 -9.97 1.86
C THR A 7 -1.35 -9.39 0.48
N TYR A 8 -1.02 -8.11 0.30
CA TYR A 8 -1.01 -7.50 -1.03
C TYR A 8 0.21 -7.98 -1.80
N THR A 9 0.01 -8.39 -3.05
CA THR A 9 1.12 -8.79 -3.92
C THR A 9 2.03 -7.59 -4.19
N PRO A 10 3.35 -7.80 -4.39
CA PRO A 10 4.27 -6.72 -4.71
C PRO A 10 3.85 -5.97 -6.00
N GLU A 11 3.23 -6.67 -6.94
CA GLU A 11 2.67 -6.07 -8.17
C GLU A 11 1.51 -5.12 -7.85
N PHE A 12 0.59 -5.52 -6.95
CA PHE A 12 -0.52 -4.67 -6.52
C PHE A 12 -0.02 -3.40 -5.83
N LYS A 13 0.98 -3.52 -4.94
CA LYS A 13 1.58 -2.36 -4.26
C LYS A 13 2.20 -1.38 -5.25
N ARG A 14 2.94 -1.88 -6.25
CA ARG A 14 3.51 -1.06 -7.34
C ARG A 14 2.42 -0.38 -8.16
N GLU A 15 1.37 -1.11 -8.51
CA GLU A 15 0.26 -0.58 -9.29
C GLU A 15 -0.48 0.52 -8.53
N ALA A 16 -0.75 0.35 -7.23
CA ALA A 16 -1.39 1.36 -6.39
C ALA A 16 -0.57 2.65 -6.32
N VAL A 17 0.75 2.53 -6.08
CA VAL A 17 1.68 3.66 -6.03
C VAL A 17 1.84 4.31 -7.39
N ARG A 18 1.86 3.53 -8.48
CA ARG A 18 1.89 4.03 -9.85
C ARG A 18 0.63 4.82 -10.16
N LEU A 19 -0.53 4.27 -9.87
CA LEU A 19 -1.83 4.90 -10.09
C LEU A 19 -1.94 6.20 -9.29
N ALA A 20 -1.50 6.23 -8.03
CA ALA A 20 -1.45 7.45 -7.24
C ALA A 20 -0.55 8.54 -7.84
N GLN A 21 0.55 8.17 -8.51
CA GLN A 21 1.45 9.13 -9.16
C GLN A 21 0.95 9.57 -10.54
N THR A 22 0.43 8.65 -11.35
CA THR A 22 0.02 8.94 -12.74
C THR A 22 -1.38 9.49 -12.84
N SER A 23 -2.29 9.15 -11.91
CA SER A 23 -3.68 9.59 -11.95
C SER A 23 -3.85 11.07 -11.57
N GLY A 24 -2.85 11.71 -10.96
CA GLY A 24 -2.96 13.08 -10.43
C GLY A 24 -3.99 13.22 -9.29
N LYS A 25 -4.57 12.11 -8.83
CA LYS A 25 -5.53 12.04 -7.73
C LYS A 25 -4.80 11.99 -6.39
N PRO A 26 -5.42 12.49 -5.30
CA PRO A 26 -4.86 12.34 -3.98
C PRO A 26 -4.80 10.86 -3.59
N ILE A 27 -3.74 10.48 -2.85
CA ILE A 27 -3.51 9.11 -2.39
C ILE A 27 -4.73 8.55 -1.65
N ALA A 28 -5.40 9.36 -0.83
CA ALA A 28 -6.62 8.96 -0.12
C ALA A 28 -7.80 8.58 -1.03
N GLN A 29 -7.90 9.19 -2.21
CA GLN A 29 -8.93 8.82 -3.19
C GLN A 29 -8.56 7.49 -3.86
N VAL A 30 -7.31 7.32 -4.27
CA VAL A 30 -6.83 6.06 -4.86
C VAL A 30 -6.94 4.91 -3.86
N ALA A 31 -6.64 5.15 -2.59
CA ALA A 31 -6.78 4.18 -1.50
C ALA A 31 -8.23 3.74 -1.35
N ARG A 32 -9.19 4.68 -1.32
CA ARG A 32 -10.62 4.39 -1.31
C ARG A 32 -11.09 3.61 -2.53
N GLU A 33 -10.62 3.98 -3.73
CA GLU A 33 -10.95 3.28 -4.98
C GLU A 33 -10.43 1.84 -4.99
N LEU A 34 -9.26 1.60 -4.38
CA LEU A 34 -8.63 0.29 -4.27
C LEU A 34 -9.06 -0.51 -3.02
N GLY A 35 -9.82 0.10 -2.11
CA GLY A 35 -10.24 -0.53 -0.85
C GLY A 35 -9.10 -0.81 0.13
N ILE A 36 -8.08 0.05 0.14
CA ILE A 36 -6.92 0.00 1.04
C ILE A 36 -6.76 1.31 1.83
N SER A 37 -5.90 1.33 2.83
CA SER A 37 -5.57 2.55 3.58
C SER A 37 -4.63 3.46 2.79
N ASP A 38 -4.86 4.76 2.92
CA ASP A 38 -3.97 5.78 2.36
C ASP A 38 -2.57 5.73 2.97
N THR A 39 -2.48 5.39 4.25
CA THR A 39 -1.22 5.16 4.98
C THR A 39 -0.38 4.06 4.33
N SER A 40 -1.01 2.97 3.88
CA SER A 40 -0.34 1.87 3.19
C SER A 40 0.26 2.32 1.87
N ILE A 41 -0.46 3.11 1.06
CA ILE A 41 0.08 3.68 -0.19
C ILE A 41 1.21 4.68 0.10
N HIS A 42 1.09 5.50 1.15
CA HIS A 42 2.14 6.43 1.56
C HIS A 42 3.44 5.69 1.94
N GLN A 43 3.34 4.62 2.72
CA GLN A 43 4.48 3.76 3.06
C GLN A 43 5.08 3.12 1.81
N TRP A 44 4.27 2.47 0.97
CA TRP A 44 4.78 1.83 -0.25
C TRP A 44 5.41 2.81 -1.23
N ARG A 45 4.90 4.04 -1.31
CA ARG A 45 5.52 5.10 -2.13
C ARG A 45 6.91 5.45 -1.61
N LYS A 46 7.07 5.56 -0.28
CA LYS A 46 8.35 5.84 0.35
C LYS A 46 9.31 4.66 0.17
N GLU A 47 8.87 3.45 0.45
CA GLU A 47 9.66 2.23 0.25
C GLU A 47 10.08 2.05 -1.21
N LEU A 48 9.17 2.30 -2.17
CA LEU A 48 9.47 2.25 -3.60
C LEU A 48 10.49 3.32 -4.01
N ALA A 49 10.45 4.50 -3.41
CA ALA A 49 11.43 5.55 -3.67
C ALA A 49 12.80 5.23 -3.05
N GLU A 50 12.85 4.63 -1.86
CA GLU A 50 14.09 4.32 -1.14
C GLU A 50 14.76 3.02 -1.62
N HIS A 51 13.97 1.98 -1.91
CA HIS A 51 14.46 0.63 -2.22
C HIS A 51 14.13 0.17 -3.65
N GLY A 52 13.36 0.95 -4.42
CA GLY A 52 13.05 0.65 -5.82
C GLY A 52 12.44 -0.74 -6.01
N SER A 53 13.07 -1.54 -6.87
CA SER A 53 12.64 -2.91 -7.19
C SER A 53 12.62 -3.85 -5.97
N GLN A 54 13.44 -3.56 -4.95
CA GLN A 54 13.56 -4.31 -3.70
C GLN A 54 12.62 -3.82 -2.60
N ALA A 55 11.75 -2.83 -2.85
CA ALA A 55 10.84 -2.25 -1.86
C ALA A 55 9.80 -3.21 -1.27
N PHE A 56 9.62 -4.40 -1.86
CA PHE A 56 8.67 -5.39 -1.39
C PHE A 56 9.34 -6.76 -1.17
N PRO A 57 10.40 -6.88 -0.35
CA PRO A 57 10.92 -8.17 0.05
C PRO A 57 9.99 -8.64 1.17
N GLY A 58 9.08 -9.59 0.91
CA GLY A 58 7.95 -9.91 1.79
C GLY A 58 8.32 -10.31 3.23
N SER A 59 8.71 -9.37 4.06
CA SER A 59 9.30 -9.59 5.38
C SER A 59 8.88 -8.48 6.32
N GLY A 60 7.68 -8.68 6.88
CA GLY A 60 7.38 -8.38 8.27
C GLY A 60 7.61 -6.94 8.75
N HIS A 61 6.61 -6.09 8.54
CA HIS A 61 6.01 -5.17 9.53
C HIS A 61 5.14 -4.14 8.80
N GLN A 62 4.16 -4.58 8.01
CA GLN A 62 3.11 -3.64 7.59
C GLN A 62 2.20 -3.48 8.81
N THR A 63 2.48 -2.41 9.55
CA THR A 63 1.89 -2.04 10.84
C THR A 63 0.39 -2.27 10.86
N ASP A 64 -0.07 -2.91 11.93
CA ASP A 64 -1.45 -3.25 12.33
C ASP A 64 -2.47 -2.07 12.32
N GLN A 65 -2.59 -1.33 11.22
CA GLN A 65 -3.50 -0.19 11.07
C GLN A 65 -4.35 -0.35 9.81
N GLU A 66 -5.07 -1.47 9.68
CA GLU A 66 -6.00 -1.64 8.56
C GLU A 66 -7.25 -2.42 8.96
N GLU A 67 -7.78 -2.12 10.15
CA GLU A 67 -9.10 -2.56 10.57
C GLU A 67 -9.87 -1.43 11.28
N GLU A 68 -10.08 -0.32 10.58
CA GLU A 68 -11.26 0.54 10.77
C GLU A 68 -11.69 1.14 9.42
N VAL A 69 -12.22 0.29 8.55
CA VAL A 69 -13.17 0.74 7.52
C VAL A 69 -14.42 -0.12 7.70
N ARG A 70 -15.22 0.25 8.70
CA ARG A 70 -16.61 -0.19 8.87
C ARG A 70 -17.49 1.03 9.01
#